data_AF-A0A8H8M9U0-F1
#
_entry.id   AF-A0A8H8M9U0-F1
#
_cell.length_a   1.000
_cell.length_b   1.000
_cell.length_c   1.000
_cell.angle_alpha   90.00
_cell.angle_beta   90.00
_cell.angle_gamma   90.00
#
_symmetry.space_group_name_H-M   'P 1'
#
loop_
_entity.id
_entity.type
_entity.pdbx_description
1 polymer ?
#
loop_
_entity_poly.entity_id
_entity_poly.type
_entity_poly.pdbx_seq_one_letter_code
_entity_poly.pdbx_strand_id
1 'polypeptide(L)'
;MSNLIIEYLDGVEAAHEEELNEIKRKRQEEITQRLERLGWTDDDMNFYQGDNKAWRALVDVPKPLTEKLTPLLEENRERNNIYNAKKRRIERRACVDQFLMNMRYSEHPFASILRELGVGVPPAPNLGLLAARPFSGLDRGFMMGLKPGLALENPFPKTQTALRWDCLNDLSEVDMSIQEVEAKLEERKEQIQANVFEWRQEVENGLVKRLGFEKDEVGDDVVLLVNGSTDSSASLSPNARLLLRADTIFISPLSANDPHSMKLSYHYPKFVSSGHDCLHESADFPYSKDEEEICLDSIARTLRQSGL
;
A
#
# COMPACT_ATOMS: atom_id res chain seq x y z
N MET A 1 19.70 -14.30 62.36
CA MET A 1 19.93 -15.61 61.73
C MET A 1 18.97 -15.88 60.57
N SER A 2 17.70 -15.50 60.64
CA SER A 2 16.74 -15.77 59.55
C SER A 2 17.10 -15.16 58.19
N ASN A 3 17.67 -13.94 58.13
CA ASN A 3 18.03 -13.30 56.86
C ASN A 3 19.15 -14.02 56.09
N LEU A 4 20.13 -14.60 56.79
CA LEU A 4 21.25 -15.33 56.17
C LEU A 4 20.81 -16.63 55.49
N ILE A 5 19.75 -17.27 56.01
CA ILE A 5 19.20 -18.50 55.43
C ILE A 5 18.43 -18.17 54.14
N ILE A 6 17.68 -17.06 54.13
CA ILE A 6 16.95 -16.60 52.95
C ILE A 6 17.94 -16.25 51.83
N GLU A 7 18.95 -15.43 52.13
CA GLU A 7 19.99 -15.05 51.14
C GLU A 7 20.72 -16.27 50.56
N TYR A 8 20.99 -17.29 51.38
CA TYR A 8 21.59 -18.54 50.90
C TYR A 8 20.65 -19.32 49.97
N LEU A 9 19.37 -19.45 50.33
CA LEU A 9 18.39 -20.17 49.50
C LEU A 9 18.17 -19.46 48.16
N ASP A 10 18.04 -18.14 48.17
CA ASP A 10 17.90 -17.33 46.95
C ASP A 10 19.15 -17.50 46.05
N GLY A 11 20.35 -17.52 46.65
CA GLY A 11 21.59 -17.75 45.93
C GLY A 11 21.68 -19.15 45.29
N VAL A 12 21.25 -20.19 46.00
CA VAL A 12 21.21 -21.56 45.47
C VAL A 12 20.18 -21.71 44.37
N GLU A 13 19.01 -21.09 44.52
CA GLU A 13 17.95 -21.11 43.50
C GLU A 13 18.40 -20.41 42.21
N ALA A 14 19.03 -19.24 42.32
CA ALA A 14 19.58 -18.52 41.18
C ALA A 14 20.68 -19.33 40.46
N ALA A 15 21.62 -19.93 41.20
CA ALA A 15 22.66 -20.76 40.62
C ALA A 15 22.09 -22.00 39.89
N HIS A 16 21.07 -22.64 40.49
CA HIS A 16 20.40 -23.78 39.86
C HIS A 16 19.62 -23.38 38.60
N GLU A 17 18.97 -22.20 38.60
CA GLU A 17 18.31 -21.67 37.42
C GLU A 17 19.31 -21.37 36.28
N GLU A 18 20.48 -20.80 36.60
CA GLU A 18 21.55 -20.56 35.64
C GLU A 18 22.06 -21.87 35.02
N GLU A 19 22.33 -22.89 35.85
CA GLU A 19 22.75 -24.22 35.39
C GLU A 19 21.70 -24.85 34.46
N LEU A 20 20.41 -24.77 34.82
CA LEU A 20 19.32 -25.27 33.98
C LEU A 20 19.23 -24.53 32.64
N ASN A 21 19.40 -23.22 32.65
CA ASN A 21 19.35 -22.41 31.43
C ASN A 21 20.53 -22.72 30.51
N GLU A 22 21.73 -22.93 31.06
CA GLU A 22 22.90 -23.33 30.30
C GLU A 22 22.75 -24.73 29.67
N ILE A 23 22.15 -25.68 30.40
CA ILE A 23 21.83 -27.02 29.86
C ILE A 23 20.81 -26.91 28.71
N LYS A 24 19.75 -26.11 28.89
CA LYS A 24 18.74 -25.88 27.83
C LYS A 24 19.37 -25.25 26.59
N ARG A 25 20.21 -24.21 26.76
CA ARG A 25 20.89 -23.51 25.67
C ARG A 25 21.79 -24.46 24.86
N LYS A 26 22.68 -25.20 25.52
CA LYS A 26 23.55 -26.19 24.86
C LYS A 26 22.75 -27.20 24.06
N ARG A 27 21.64 -27.67 24.64
CA ARG A 27 20.79 -28.65 23.97
C ARG A 27 20.04 -28.07 22.77
N GLN A 28 19.56 -26.83 22.88
CA GLN A 28 18.97 -26.12 21.75
C GLN A 28 19.99 -25.99 20.61
N GLU A 29 21.24 -25.61 20.91
CA GLU A 29 22.32 -25.54 19.92
C GLU A 29 22.61 -26.89 19.27
N GLU A 30 22.67 -27.98 20.05
CA GLU A 30 22.84 -29.33 19.52
C GLU A 30 21.70 -29.74 18.58
N ILE A 31 20.45 -29.41 18.94
CA ILE A 31 19.26 -29.70 18.12
C ILE A 31 19.30 -28.88 16.83
N THR A 32 19.57 -27.57 16.92
CA THR A 32 19.70 -26.67 15.76
C THR A 32 20.78 -27.17 14.82
N GLN A 33 21.99 -27.49 15.30
CA GLN A 33 23.06 -28.03 14.47
C GLN A 33 22.68 -29.36 13.80
N ARG A 34 21.93 -30.22 14.50
CA ARG A 34 21.46 -31.48 13.92
C ARG A 34 20.43 -31.23 12.82
N LEU A 35 19.52 -30.28 13.01
CA LEU A 35 18.53 -29.90 12.01
C LEU A 35 19.18 -29.24 10.80
N GLU A 36 20.18 -28.37 10.99
CA GLU A 36 20.98 -27.80 9.91
C GLU A 36 21.67 -28.88 9.07
N ARG A 37 22.27 -29.90 9.72
CA ARG A 37 22.85 -31.06 9.01
C ARG A 37 21.82 -31.87 8.22
N LEU A 38 20.54 -31.78 8.58
CA LEU A 38 19.43 -32.40 7.86
C LEU A 38 18.83 -31.48 6.78
N GLY A 39 19.35 -30.27 6.61
CA GLY A 39 18.91 -29.31 5.59
C GLY A 39 17.78 -28.39 6.03
N TRP A 40 17.52 -28.26 7.33
CA TRP A 40 16.64 -27.23 7.87
C TRP A 40 17.39 -25.90 7.99
N THR A 41 16.73 -24.79 7.64
CA THR A 41 17.30 -23.45 7.76
C THR A 41 16.87 -22.78 9.06
N ASP A 42 17.57 -21.71 9.46
CA ASP A 42 17.18 -20.89 10.62
C ASP A 42 15.76 -20.31 10.48
N ASP A 43 15.40 -19.93 9.25
CA ASP A 43 14.04 -19.47 8.93
C ASP A 43 12.99 -20.57 9.17
N ASP A 44 13.28 -21.85 8.91
CA ASP A 44 12.36 -22.95 9.21
C ASP A 44 12.16 -23.18 10.71
N MET A 45 13.13 -22.76 11.53
CA MET A 45 13.11 -22.88 13.00
C MET A 45 12.59 -21.61 13.69
N ASN A 46 12.27 -20.57 12.93
CA ASN A 46 11.69 -19.35 13.44
C ASN A 46 10.16 -19.50 13.58
N PHE A 47 9.70 -19.75 14.82
CA PHE A 47 8.29 -19.89 15.15
C PHE A 47 7.69 -18.58 15.64
N TYR A 48 6.54 -18.19 15.08
CA TYR A 48 5.73 -17.10 15.63
C TYR A 48 5.22 -17.42 17.04
N GLN A 49 4.88 -16.39 17.82
CA GLN A 49 4.72 -16.46 19.28
C GLN A 49 3.87 -17.63 19.81
N GLY A 50 2.83 -18.07 19.08
CA GLY A 50 1.98 -19.18 19.47
C GLY A 50 2.69 -20.55 19.46
N ASP A 51 3.35 -20.89 18.36
CA ASP A 51 4.00 -22.19 18.19
C ASP A 51 5.36 -22.27 18.89
N ASN A 52 5.95 -21.13 19.22
CA ASN A 52 7.19 -21.06 19.98
C ASN A 52 7.07 -21.79 21.34
N LYS A 53 5.86 -21.82 21.94
CA LYS A 53 5.64 -22.60 23.16
C LYS A 53 5.74 -24.11 22.92
N ALA A 54 5.16 -24.62 21.83
CA ALA A 54 5.23 -26.03 21.48
C ALA A 54 6.66 -26.44 21.11
N TRP A 55 7.36 -25.58 20.36
CA TRP A 55 8.77 -25.72 20.06
C TRP A 55 9.64 -25.79 21.32
N ARG A 56 9.52 -24.82 22.23
CA ARG A 56 10.26 -24.81 23.50
C ARG A 56 9.94 -26.03 24.37
N ALA A 57 8.66 -26.41 24.47
CA ALA A 57 8.27 -27.60 25.22
C ALA A 57 8.90 -28.90 24.69
N LEU A 58 9.21 -28.96 23.39
CA LEU A 58 9.94 -30.06 22.80
C LEU A 58 11.45 -29.92 23.07
N VAL A 59 12.05 -28.78 22.75
CA VAL A 59 13.51 -28.55 22.85
C VAL A 59 14.03 -28.58 24.29
N ASP A 60 13.25 -28.10 25.26
CA ASP A 60 13.67 -27.97 26.65
C ASP A 60 13.60 -29.30 27.43
N VAL A 61 12.78 -30.26 27.01
CA VAL A 61 12.55 -31.51 27.77
C VAL A 61 13.60 -32.57 27.41
N PRO A 62 14.44 -33.06 28.35
CA PRO A 62 15.65 -33.89 28.09
C PRO A 62 15.43 -35.25 27.40
N LYS A 63 14.20 -35.55 26.97
CA LYS A 63 13.79 -36.78 26.31
C LYS A 63 14.22 -36.81 24.83
N PRO A 64 14.60 -37.96 24.26
CA PRO A 64 14.95 -38.07 22.83
C PRO A 64 13.79 -37.62 21.93
N LEU A 65 14.07 -36.63 21.09
CA LEU A 65 13.12 -35.89 20.25
C LEU A 65 13.26 -36.31 18.79
N THR A 66 12.52 -37.32 18.35
CA THR A 66 12.57 -37.72 16.93
C THR A 66 11.23 -37.76 16.23
N GLU A 67 10.12 -38.11 16.90
CA GLU A 67 8.87 -38.33 16.17
C GLU A 67 7.96 -37.10 16.08
N LYS A 68 7.98 -36.21 17.08
CA LYS A 68 7.09 -35.04 17.14
C LYS A 68 7.65 -33.76 16.51
N LEU A 69 8.95 -33.74 16.24
CA LEU A 69 9.66 -32.54 15.80
C LEU A 69 9.45 -32.27 14.31
N THR A 70 9.56 -33.32 13.49
CA THR A 70 9.40 -33.26 12.04
C THR A 70 8.05 -32.66 11.60
N PRO A 71 6.88 -33.15 12.07
CA PRO A 71 5.61 -32.60 11.63
C PRO A 71 5.45 -31.11 12.03
N LEU A 72 5.97 -30.73 13.20
CA LEU A 72 5.93 -29.33 13.66
C LEU A 72 6.79 -28.42 12.76
N LEU A 73 7.98 -28.88 12.36
CA LEU A 73 8.86 -28.12 11.48
C LEU A 73 8.32 -28.04 10.05
N GLU A 74 7.71 -29.11 9.53
CA GLU A 74 7.05 -29.11 8.22
C GLU A 74 5.89 -28.11 8.19
N GLU A 75 5.05 -28.09 9.24
CA GLU A 75 3.97 -27.12 9.38
C GLU A 75 4.50 -25.68 9.45
N ASN A 76 5.56 -25.44 10.23
CA ASN A 76 6.17 -24.12 10.34
C ASN A 76 6.79 -23.64 9.01
N ARG A 77 7.49 -24.53 8.30
CA ARG A 77 8.05 -24.25 6.98
C ARG A 77 6.97 -23.82 5.99
N GLU A 78 5.84 -24.52 5.95
CA GLU A 78 4.72 -24.13 5.08
C GLU A 78 4.15 -22.76 5.45
N ARG A 79 3.96 -22.48 6.74
CA ARG A 79 3.50 -21.16 7.20
C ARG A 79 4.48 -20.06 6.84
N ASN A 80 5.78 -20.31 7.02
CA ASN A 80 6.82 -19.35 6.65
C ASN A 80 6.88 -19.13 5.14
N ASN A 81 6.68 -20.17 4.32
CA ASN A 81 6.55 -20.03 2.87
C ASN A 81 5.38 -19.13 2.48
N ILE A 82 4.20 -19.33 3.08
CA ILE A 82 3.01 -18.51 2.84
C ILE A 82 3.25 -17.06 3.27
N TYR A 83 3.81 -16.85 4.46
CA TYR A 83 4.14 -15.52 4.98
C TYR A 83 5.14 -14.81 4.07
N ASN A 84 6.23 -15.48 3.69
CA ASN A 84 7.26 -14.94 2.82
C ASN A 84 6.69 -14.64 1.42
N ALA A 85 5.82 -15.49 0.87
CA ALA A 85 5.14 -15.22 -0.39
C ALA A 85 4.24 -13.97 -0.30
N LYS A 86 3.47 -13.82 0.80
CA LYS A 86 2.67 -12.61 1.07
C LYS A 86 3.55 -11.37 1.19
N LYS A 87 4.66 -11.46 1.93
CA LYS A 87 5.63 -10.38 2.09
C LYS A 87 6.22 -9.95 0.75
N ARG A 88 6.70 -10.89 -0.07
CA ARG A 88 7.22 -10.60 -1.42
C ARG A 88 6.16 -9.93 -2.29
N ARG A 89 4.89 -10.39 -2.24
CA ARG A 89 3.78 -9.75 -2.98
C ARG A 89 3.54 -8.30 -2.52
N ILE A 90 3.62 -8.01 -1.21
CA ILE A 90 3.50 -6.65 -0.67
C ILE A 90 4.65 -5.77 -1.17
N GLU A 91 5.89 -6.27 -1.12
CA GLU A 91 7.07 -5.54 -1.59
C GLU A 91 6.98 -5.24 -3.10
N ARG A 92 6.50 -6.18 -3.91
CA ARG A 92 6.25 -5.93 -5.35
C ARG A 92 5.18 -4.88 -5.58
N ARG A 93 4.06 -4.93 -4.84
CA ARG A 93 3.01 -3.90 -4.92
C ARG A 93 3.52 -2.52 -4.53
N ALA A 94 4.31 -2.45 -3.47
CA ALA A 94 4.98 -1.22 -3.05
C ALA A 94 5.92 -0.66 -4.13
N CYS A 95 6.64 -1.52 -4.84
CA CYS A 95 7.47 -1.11 -5.98
C CYS A 95 6.62 -0.51 -7.12
N VAL A 96 5.50 -1.14 -7.48
CA VAL A 96 4.55 -0.62 -8.48
C VAL A 96 3.97 0.73 -8.02
N ASP A 97 3.60 0.85 -6.75
CA ASP A 97 3.09 2.09 -6.17
C ASP A 97 4.08 3.23 -6.29
N GLN A 98 5.33 2.96 -5.95
CA GLN A 98 6.41 3.93 -6.06
C GLN A 98 6.63 4.36 -7.51
N PHE A 99 6.59 3.41 -8.46
CA PHE A 99 6.69 3.71 -9.89
C PHE A 99 5.55 4.59 -10.39
N LEU A 100 4.30 4.26 -10.03
CA LEU A 100 3.12 5.06 -10.36
C LEU A 100 3.20 6.46 -9.75
N MET A 101 3.68 6.57 -8.51
CA MET A 101 3.92 7.87 -7.85
C MET A 101 5.00 8.67 -8.59
N ASN A 102 6.12 8.03 -8.98
CA ASN A 102 7.16 8.70 -9.75
C ASN A 102 6.59 9.27 -11.06
N MET A 103 5.83 8.46 -11.82
CA MET A 103 5.17 8.92 -13.05
C MET A 103 4.18 10.06 -12.79
N ARG A 104 3.39 9.99 -11.70
CA ARG A 104 2.46 11.05 -11.31
C ARG A 104 3.15 12.41 -11.19
N TYR A 105 4.40 12.44 -10.73
CA TYR A 105 5.18 13.67 -10.56
C TYR A 105 6.01 14.05 -11.80
N SER A 106 6.58 13.09 -12.52
CA SER A 106 7.41 13.39 -13.71
C SER A 106 6.58 13.70 -14.95
N GLU A 107 5.45 13.02 -15.11
CA GLU A 107 4.63 13.01 -16.31
C GLU A 107 3.17 13.23 -15.92
N HIS A 108 2.90 14.38 -15.30
CA HIS A 108 1.59 14.72 -14.81
C HIS A 108 0.55 14.58 -15.94
N PRO A 109 -0.50 13.75 -15.79
CA PRO A 109 -1.43 13.47 -16.90
C PRO A 109 -2.15 14.73 -17.38
N PHE A 110 -2.37 15.69 -16.48
CA PHE A 110 -2.89 17.03 -16.77
C PHE A 110 -1.81 18.13 -16.83
N ALA A 111 -0.54 17.79 -17.06
CA ALA A 111 0.56 18.77 -17.12
C ALA A 111 0.28 19.89 -18.13
N SER A 112 -0.33 19.54 -19.28
CA SER A 112 -0.72 20.53 -20.28
C SER A 112 -1.76 21.49 -19.72
N ILE A 113 -2.85 20.99 -19.13
CA ILE A 113 -3.88 21.83 -18.51
C ILE A 113 -3.28 22.75 -17.45
N LEU A 114 -2.49 22.22 -16.52
CA LEU A 114 -1.91 23.02 -15.43
C LEU A 114 -0.95 24.10 -15.95
N ARG A 115 -0.14 23.74 -16.95
CA ARG A 115 0.76 24.68 -17.63
C ARG A 115 0.01 25.82 -18.27
N GLU A 116 -1.09 25.52 -18.99
CA GLU A 116 -1.91 26.55 -19.61
C GLU A 116 -2.58 27.45 -18.57
N LEU A 117 -3.05 26.89 -17.46
CA LEU A 117 -3.64 27.65 -16.35
C LEU A 117 -2.62 28.50 -15.56
N GLY A 118 -1.32 28.42 -15.89
CA GLY A 118 -0.26 29.10 -15.14
C GLY A 118 -0.08 28.56 -13.72
N VAL A 119 -0.64 27.38 -13.43
CA VAL A 119 -0.44 26.68 -12.16
C VAL A 119 0.90 25.96 -12.28
N GLY A 120 1.93 26.50 -11.63
CA GLY A 120 3.25 25.87 -11.60
C GLY A 120 3.12 24.43 -11.11
N VAL A 121 3.52 23.47 -11.95
CA VAL A 121 3.60 22.07 -11.53
C VAL A 121 4.66 22.02 -10.42
N PRO A 122 4.31 21.58 -9.20
CA PRO A 122 5.29 21.52 -8.12
C PRO A 122 6.45 20.62 -8.58
N PRO A 123 7.71 21.02 -8.30
CA PRO A 123 8.86 20.20 -8.67
C PRO A 123 8.68 18.82 -8.04
N ALA A 124 8.94 17.77 -8.84
CA ALA A 124 8.88 16.41 -8.35
C ALA A 124 9.68 16.34 -7.04
N PRO A 125 9.11 15.85 -5.93
CA PRO A 125 9.89 15.62 -4.73
C PRO A 125 11.06 14.72 -5.13
N ASN A 126 12.27 15.02 -4.64
CA ASN A 126 13.46 14.23 -4.90
C ASN A 126 13.30 12.83 -4.30
N LEU A 127 12.64 11.93 -5.03
CA LEU A 127 12.32 10.55 -4.63
C LEU A 127 13.55 9.61 -4.77
N GLY A 128 14.66 10.10 -5.34
CA GLY A 128 15.91 9.36 -5.50
C GLY A 128 16.56 8.89 -4.19
N LEU A 129 16.14 9.42 -3.04
CA LEU A 129 16.60 8.98 -1.71
C LEU A 129 15.79 7.82 -1.10
N LEU A 130 14.66 7.44 -1.71
CA LEU A 130 13.81 6.35 -1.22
C LEU A 130 14.09 4.99 -1.88
N ALA A 131 14.70 4.96 -3.05
CA ALA A 131 15.08 3.71 -3.74
C ALA A 131 16.16 2.90 -3.00
N ALA A 132 16.90 3.52 -2.06
CA ALA A 132 17.99 2.90 -1.33
C ALA A 132 17.64 2.46 0.10
N ARG A 133 16.39 2.67 0.58
CA ARG A 133 15.99 2.27 1.92
C ARG A 133 15.07 1.05 1.88
N PRO A 134 15.40 -0.06 2.57
CA PRO A 134 14.48 -1.18 2.71
C PRO A 134 13.19 -0.69 3.35
N PHE A 135 12.07 -1.16 2.80
CA PHE A 135 10.69 -0.71 3.00
C PHE A 135 10.14 -0.91 4.44
N SER A 136 11.00 -1.21 5.41
CA SER A 136 10.65 -1.66 6.78
C SER A 136 9.97 -0.60 7.65
N GLY A 137 9.73 0.60 7.12
CA GLY A 137 9.11 1.69 7.86
C GLY A 137 9.06 2.94 7.02
N LEU A 138 8.04 3.05 6.16
CA LEU A 138 7.64 4.36 5.65
C LEU A 138 7.21 5.20 6.86
N ASP A 139 8.14 6.02 7.33
CA ASP A 139 7.91 7.04 8.33
C ASP A 139 6.85 8.01 7.76
N ARG A 140 5.62 7.80 8.22
CA ARG A 140 4.41 8.52 7.82
C ARG A 140 4.57 10.04 8.01
N GLY A 141 5.58 10.48 8.75
CA GLY A 141 5.96 11.87 8.95
C GLY A 141 6.40 12.62 7.68
N PHE A 142 6.94 11.95 6.64
CA PHE A 142 7.46 12.68 5.48
C PHE A 142 6.36 13.26 4.55
N MET A 143 5.15 12.67 4.55
CA MET A 143 4.00 13.24 3.82
C MET A 143 3.34 14.43 4.54
N MET A 144 3.56 14.62 5.85
CA MET A 144 2.95 15.72 6.62
C MET A 144 3.66 17.07 6.50
N GLY A 145 4.83 17.14 5.84
CA GLY A 145 5.60 18.37 5.69
C GLY A 145 5.14 19.29 4.55
N LEU A 146 4.29 18.80 3.64
CA LEU A 146 3.74 19.62 2.55
C LEU A 146 2.52 20.39 3.08
N LYS A 147 2.55 21.73 3.02
CA LYS A 147 1.44 22.58 3.47
C LYS A 147 0.11 22.10 2.84
N PRO A 148 -0.90 21.72 3.63
CA PRO A 148 -2.14 21.09 3.14
C PRO A 148 -3.04 21.95 2.23
N GLY A 149 -2.68 23.20 1.94
CA GLY A 149 -3.64 24.19 1.41
C GLY A 149 -3.86 24.17 -0.11
N LEU A 150 -2.93 23.63 -0.91
CA LEU A 150 -2.98 23.76 -2.38
C LEU A 150 -2.35 22.58 -3.14
N ALA A 151 -2.02 21.48 -2.46
CA ALA A 151 -1.70 20.24 -3.16
C ALA A 151 -3.02 19.72 -3.74
N LEU A 152 -3.44 20.29 -4.87
CA LEU A 152 -4.51 19.78 -5.70
C LEU A 152 -4.26 18.27 -5.78
N GLU A 153 -5.13 17.47 -5.16
CA GLU A 153 -4.99 16.02 -5.17
C GLU A 153 -5.03 15.62 -6.63
N ASN A 154 -3.84 15.46 -7.22
CA ASN A 154 -3.69 15.29 -8.65
C ASN A 154 -4.49 14.04 -9.04
N PRO A 155 -5.53 14.16 -9.89
CA PRO A 155 -6.31 13.03 -10.31
C PRO A 155 -5.39 12.10 -11.11
N PHE A 156 -4.88 11.09 -10.42
CA PHE A 156 -4.07 10.02 -10.95
C PHE A 156 -4.77 8.71 -10.55
N PRO A 157 -4.75 7.66 -11.39
CA PRO A 157 -5.39 6.41 -11.02
C PRO A 157 -4.80 5.91 -9.71
N LYS A 158 -5.68 5.56 -8.75
CA LYS A 158 -5.25 4.88 -7.54
C LYS A 158 -4.58 3.57 -7.93
N THR A 159 -3.61 3.11 -7.14
CA THR A 159 -2.97 1.80 -7.34
C THR A 159 -3.97 0.70 -7.62
N GLN A 160 -5.06 0.61 -6.85
CA GLN A 160 -6.04 -0.47 -7.03
C GLN A 160 -6.73 -0.42 -8.40
N THR A 161 -6.82 0.76 -9.01
CA THR A 161 -7.32 0.93 -10.38
C THR A 161 -6.25 0.52 -11.38
N ALA A 162 -5.00 0.97 -11.20
CA ALA A 162 -3.89 0.66 -12.09
C ALA A 162 -3.53 -0.83 -12.10
N LEU A 163 -3.64 -1.53 -10.95
CA LEU A 163 -3.43 -2.98 -10.84
C LEU A 163 -4.50 -3.81 -11.59
N ARG A 164 -5.57 -3.19 -12.11
CA ARG A 164 -6.51 -3.87 -13.02
C ARG A 164 -5.99 -3.94 -14.45
N TRP A 165 -4.93 -3.20 -14.77
CA TRP A 165 -4.29 -3.28 -16.08
C TRP A 165 -3.43 -4.54 -16.13
N ASP A 166 -3.59 -5.32 -17.19
CA ASP A 166 -2.88 -6.59 -17.36
C ASP A 166 -1.36 -6.45 -17.29
N CYS A 167 -0.82 -5.30 -17.73
CA CYS A 167 0.61 -4.99 -17.71
C CYS A 167 1.21 -4.72 -16.32
N LEU A 168 0.38 -4.47 -15.30
CA LEU A 168 0.80 -4.25 -13.91
C LEU A 168 0.36 -5.39 -12.98
N ASN A 169 -0.77 -6.03 -13.30
CA ASN A 169 -1.32 -7.10 -12.48
C ASN A 169 -0.34 -8.27 -12.35
N ASP A 170 0.23 -8.72 -13.46
CA ASP A 170 1.19 -9.82 -13.50
C ASP A 170 2.48 -9.51 -12.72
N LEU A 171 2.95 -8.26 -12.71
CA LEU A 171 4.11 -7.81 -11.94
C LEU A 171 3.88 -7.90 -10.43
N SER A 172 2.63 -7.76 -9.98
CA SER A 172 2.30 -7.84 -8.56
C SER A 172 2.01 -9.28 -8.10
N GLU A 173 1.36 -10.08 -8.96
CA GLU A 173 0.85 -11.40 -8.61
C GLU A 173 1.86 -12.53 -8.86
N VAL A 174 2.65 -12.45 -9.94
CA VAL A 174 3.64 -13.49 -10.26
C VAL A 174 4.87 -13.33 -9.36
N ASP A 175 5.34 -14.42 -8.76
CA ASP A 175 6.52 -14.39 -7.90
C ASP A 175 7.77 -14.12 -8.74
N MET A 176 8.34 -12.93 -8.55
CA MET A 176 9.58 -12.48 -9.17
C MET A 176 10.34 -11.58 -8.20
N SER A 177 11.64 -11.41 -8.45
CA SER A 177 12.48 -10.53 -7.66
C SER A 177 12.12 -9.06 -7.89
N ILE A 178 12.43 -8.20 -6.92
CA ILE A 178 12.16 -6.75 -7.04
C ILE A 178 12.91 -6.14 -8.24
N GLN A 179 14.14 -6.59 -8.50
CA GLN A 179 14.93 -6.12 -9.65
C GLN A 179 14.27 -6.48 -11.00
N GLU A 180 13.67 -7.67 -11.09
CA GLU A 180 12.91 -8.06 -12.28
C GLU A 180 11.62 -7.26 -12.42
N VAL A 181 10.94 -6.93 -11.32
CA VAL A 181 9.76 -6.02 -11.36
C VAL A 181 10.17 -4.66 -11.90
N GLU A 182 11.23 -4.05 -11.37
CA GLU A 182 11.72 -2.75 -11.82
C GLU A 182 12.11 -2.75 -13.30
N ALA A 183 12.83 -3.77 -13.76
CA ALA A 183 13.21 -3.91 -15.16
C ALA A 183 11.98 -4.01 -16.08
N LYS A 184 10.97 -4.80 -15.69
CA LYS A 184 9.73 -4.94 -16.46
C LYS A 184 8.84 -3.69 -16.42
N LEU A 185 8.86 -2.94 -15.32
CA LEU A 185 8.16 -1.66 -15.23
C LEU A 185 8.73 -0.66 -16.23
N GLU A 186 10.06 -0.58 -16.34
CA GLU A 186 10.70 0.31 -17.31
C GLU A 186 10.47 -0.18 -18.75
N GLU A 187 10.54 -1.50 -18.99
CA GLU A 187 10.22 -2.10 -20.30
C GLU A 187 8.79 -1.76 -20.75
N ARG A 188 7.83 -1.78 -19.82
CA ARG A 188 6.39 -1.56 -20.11
C ARG A 188 5.95 -0.12 -19.93
N LYS A 189 6.87 0.81 -19.68
CA LYS A 189 6.57 2.20 -19.34
C LYS A 189 5.66 2.87 -20.36
N GLU A 190 5.93 2.72 -21.66
CA GLU A 190 5.11 3.31 -22.73
C GLU A 190 3.67 2.75 -22.73
N GLN A 191 3.50 1.46 -22.47
CA GLN A 191 2.19 0.84 -22.35
C GLN A 191 1.42 1.37 -21.12
N ILE A 192 2.12 1.53 -20.00
CA ILE A 192 1.51 2.08 -18.78
C ILE A 192 1.09 3.55 -19.01
N GLN A 193 1.91 4.35 -19.70
CA GLN A 193 1.56 5.71 -20.11
C GLN A 193 0.32 5.74 -21.01
N ALA A 194 0.22 4.82 -21.98
CA ALA A 194 -0.97 4.70 -22.82
C ALA A 194 -2.24 4.39 -22.00
N ASN A 195 -2.16 3.48 -21.03
CA ASN A 195 -3.27 3.18 -20.13
C ASN A 195 -3.65 4.36 -19.23
N VAL A 196 -2.67 5.12 -18.74
CA VAL A 196 -2.92 6.36 -17.97
C VAL A 196 -3.64 7.39 -18.86
N PHE A 197 -3.24 7.51 -20.12
CA PHE A 197 -3.89 8.41 -21.08
C PHE A 197 -5.33 7.98 -21.39
N GLU A 198 -5.57 6.70 -21.64
CA GLU A 198 -6.92 6.15 -21.84
C GLU A 198 -7.80 6.38 -20.62
N TRP A 199 -7.31 6.04 -19.42
CA TRP A 199 -8.00 6.29 -18.16
C TRP A 199 -8.37 7.78 -18.01
N ARG A 200 -7.45 8.69 -18.35
CA ARG A 200 -7.71 10.13 -18.34
C ARG A 200 -8.86 10.48 -19.29
N GLN A 201 -8.86 9.96 -20.51
CA GLN A 201 -9.93 10.21 -21.48
C GLN A 201 -11.29 9.70 -20.98
N GLU A 202 -11.32 8.53 -20.35
CA GLU A 202 -12.54 7.98 -19.74
C GLU A 202 -13.08 8.90 -18.64
N VAL A 203 -12.21 9.41 -17.76
CA VAL A 203 -12.58 10.37 -16.72
C VAL A 203 -13.12 11.65 -17.34
N GLU A 204 -12.43 12.22 -18.34
CA GLU A 204 -12.88 13.42 -19.05
C GLU A 204 -14.27 13.20 -19.70
N ASN A 205 -14.45 12.10 -20.43
CA ASN A 205 -15.72 11.72 -21.05
C ASN A 205 -16.84 11.55 -20.01
N GLY A 206 -16.54 10.89 -18.90
CA GLY A 206 -17.49 10.67 -17.81
C GLY A 206 -17.94 11.97 -17.15
N LEU A 207 -17.02 12.93 -16.97
CA LEU A 207 -17.34 14.27 -16.46
C LEU A 207 -18.20 15.07 -17.44
N VAL A 208 -17.85 15.08 -18.73
CA VAL A 208 -18.64 15.76 -19.78
C VAL A 208 -20.06 15.21 -19.83
N LYS A 209 -20.22 13.88 -19.80
CA LYS A 209 -21.54 13.23 -19.79
C LYS A 209 -22.38 13.64 -18.58
N ARG A 210 -21.77 13.78 -17.40
CA ARG A 210 -22.48 14.21 -16.18
C ARG A 210 -22.91 15.67 -16.21
N LEU A 211 -22.22 16.51 -16.97
CA LEU A 211 -22.61 17.91 -17.19
C LEU A 211 -23.79 18.05 -18.18
N GLY A 212 -24.23 16.95 -18.79
CA GLY A 212 -25.37 16.96 -19.71
C GLY A 212 -25.04 17.47 -21.11
N PHE A 213 -23.76 17.64 -21.44
CA PHE A 213 -23.34 17.92 -22.80
C PHE A 213 -23.32 16.61 -23.59
N GLU A 214 -24.25 16.45 -24.55
CA GLU A 214 -24.14 15.38 -25.54
C GLU A 214 -22.98 15.68 -26.50
N LYS A 215 -22.32 14.62 -26.96
CA LYS A 215 -21.08 14.71 -27.76
C LYS A 215 -21.26 15.53 -29.05
N ASP A 216 -22.51 15.66 -29.52
CA ASP A 216 -22.87 16.37 -30.75
C ASP A 216 -23.18 17.86 -30.53
N GLU A 217 -23.39 18.32 -29.29
CA GLU A 217 -23.65 19.74 -28.99
C GLU A 217 -22.37 20.55 -28.75
N VAL A 218 -21.26 19.86 -28.48
CA VAL A 218 -19.95 20.47 -28.28
C VAL A 218 -19.31 20.65 -29.64
N GLY A 219 -19.75 21.67 -30.39
CA GLY A 219 -19.09 22.03 -31.65
C GLY A 219 -17.58 22.21 -31.44
N ASP A 220 -16.77 21.78 -32.42
CA ASP A 220 -15.30 21.87 -32.39
C ASP A 220 -14.76 23.29 -32.08
N ASP A 221 -15.63 24.29 -32.21
CA ASP A 221 -15.38 25.72 -32.09
C ASP A 221 -15.51 26.28 -30.66
N VAL A 222 -15.30 25.45 -29.62
CA VAL A 222 -15.15 25.96 -28.25
C VAL A 222 -13.80 26.66 -28.13
N VAL A 223 -13.82 27.97 -28.36
CA VAL A 223 -12.67 28.87 -28.15
C VAL A 223 -12.55 29.18 -26.67
N LEU A 224 -11.44 28.74 -26.05
CA LEU A 224 -11.13 29.00 -24.65
C LEU A 224 -9.96 29.99 -24.57
N LEU A 225 -10.24 31.19 -24.07
CA LEU A 225 -9.24 32.23 -23.80
C LEU A 225 -8.62 31.97 -22.43
N VAL A 226 -7.42 31.41 -22.40
CA VAL A 226 -6.61 31.31 -21.18
C VAL A 226 -5.63 32.48 -21.17
N ASN A 227 -5.63 33.30 -20.13
CA ASN A 227 -4.77 34.49 -20.02
C ASN A 227 -4.86 35.46 -21.22
N GLY A 228 -6.03 35.53 -21.87
CA GLY A 228 -6.27 36.40 -23.03
C GLY A 228 -5.73 35.86 -24.36
N SER A 229 -5.26 34.61 -24.43
CA SER A 229 -4.83 33.95 -25.67
C SER A 229 -5.63 32.67 -25.94
N THR A 230 -5.94 32.45 -27.22
CA THR A 230 -6.55 31.20 -27.73
C THR A 230 -5.51 30.14 -28.08
N ASP A 231 -4.27 30.55 -28.33
CA ASP A 231 -3.19 29.66 -28.78
C ASP A 231 -2.78 28.67 -27.69
N SER A 232 -2.91 29.09 -26.43
CA SER A 232 -2.67 28.27 -25.23
C SER A 232 -3.53 27.01 -25.18
N SER A 233 -4.81 27.11 -25.55
CA SER A 233 -5.76 26.00 -25.38
C SER A 233 -5.78 24.99 -26.53
N ALA A 234 -5.09 25.26 -27.64
CA ALA A 234 -5.11 24.42 -28.85
C ALA A 234 -4.53 23.00 -28.62
N SER A 235 -3.62 22.87 -27.64
CA SER A 235 -2.99 21.59 -27.27
C SER A 235 -3.88 20.68 -26.42
N LEU A 236 -5.01 21.20 -25.93
CA LEU A 236 -5.91 20.49 -25.01
C LEU A 236 -6.96 19.67 -25.78
N SER A 237 -7.34 18.52 -25.20
CA SER A 237 -8.45 17.73 -25.71
C SER A 237 -9.74 18.57 -25.73
N PRO A 238 -10.67 18.34 -26.66
CA PRO A 238 -11.96 19.05 -26.69
C PRO A 238 -12.71 18.97 -25.35
N ASN A 239 -12.69 17.80 -24.71
CA ASN A 239 -13.28 17.61 -23.38
C ASN A 239 -12.56 18.41 -22.30
N ALA A 240 -11.22 18.45 -22.30
CA ALA A 240 -10.47 19.29 -21.37
C ALA A 240 -10.79 20.77 -21.57
N ARG A 241 -10.89 21.25 -22.82
CA ARG A 241 -11.35 22.62 -23.12
C ARG A 241 -12.76 22.87 -22.57
N LEU A 242 -13.69 21.94 -22.76
CA LEU A 242 -15.05 22.05 -22.23
C LEU A 242 -15.09 22.07 -20.69
N LEU A 243 -14.34 21.19 -20.04
CA LEU A 243 -14.26 21.10 -18.58
C LEU A 243 -13.63 22.35 -17.96
N LEU A 244 -12.61 22.92 -18.60
CA LEU A 244 -12.01 24.20 -18.17
C LEU A 244 -12.96 25.38 -18.37
N ARG A 245 -13.86 25.31 -19.35
CA ARG A 245 -14.95 26.28 -19.48
C ARG A 245 -15.99 26.10 -18.39
N ALA A 246 -16.23 24.87 -17.92
CA ALA A 246 -17.28 24.56 -16.94
C ALA A 246 -17.08 25.25 -15.58
N ASP A 247 -15.91 25.82 -15.28
CA ASP A 247 -15.71 26.76 -14.17
C ASP A 247 -16.59 28.03 -14.28
N THR A 248 -17.20 28.28 -15.44
CA THR A 248 -18.25 29.30 -15.62
C THR A 248 -19.68 28.78 -15.44
N ILE A 249 -19.90 27.46 -15.32
CA ILE A 249 -21.24 26.86 -15.25
C ILE A 249 -21.24 25.61 -14.32
N PHE A 250 -20.98 25.78 -13.02
CA PHE A 250 -21.43 24.78 -12.04
C PHE A 250 -22.92 25.01 -11.77
N ILE A 251 -23.79 24.37 -12.56
CA ILE A 251 -25.21 24.28 -12.24
C ILE A 251 -25.35 23.16 -11.22
N SER A 252 -25.50 23.52 -9.95
CA SER A 252 -26.02 22.57 -8.96
C SER A 252 -27.47 22.26 -9.34
N PRO A 253 -27.86 20.99 -9.51
CA PRO A 253 -29.26 20.64 -9.67
C PRO A 253 -29.96 20.91 -8.34
N LEU A 254 -30.44 22.14 -8.15
CA LEU A 254 -31.39 22.44 -7.10
C LEU A 254 -32.60 21.53 -7.31
N SER A 255 -32.92 20.80 -6.23
CA SER A 255 -34.07 19.92 -6.03
C SER A 255 -35.19 20.13 -7.06
N ALA A 256 -35.51 19.08 -7.82
CA ALA A 256 -36.56 19.07 -8.85
C ALA A 256 -37.97 19.43 -8.34
N ASN A 257 -38.14 19.70 -7.04
CA ASN A 257 -39.41 19.99 -6.40
C ASN A 257 -39.66 21.48 -6.11
N ASP A 258 -38.75 22.40 -6.46
CA ASP A 258 -38.97 23.83 -6.22
C ASP A 258 -39.25 24.61 -7.54
N PRO A 259 -40.53 24.87 -7.88
CA PRO A 259 -40.92 25.60 -9.09
C PRO A 259 -40.52 27.08 -9.08
N HIS A 260 -39.93 27.60 -8.00
CA HIS A 260 -39.44 28.98 -7.91
C HIS A 260 -37.92 29.11 -7.82
N SER A 261 -37.17 28.01 -7.93
CA SER A 261 -35.71 28.04 -8.01
C SER A 261 -35.25 28.66 -9.34
N MET A 262 -35.06 29.98 -9.37
CA MET A 262 -34.23 30.64 -10.39
C MET A 262 -32.92 29.85 -10.53
N LYS A 263 -32.55 29.47 -11.76
CA LYS A 263 -31.22 28.95 -12.10
C LYS A 263 -30.17 29.96 -11.64
N LEU A 264 -29.68 29.82 -10.41
CA LEU A 264 -28.54 30.56 -9.91
C LEU A 264 -27.31 30.01 -10.62
N SER A 265 -26.96 30.65 -11.73
CA SER A 265 -25.64 30.52 -12.33
C SER A 265 -24.67 31.16 -11.35
N TYR A 266 -23.99 30.35 -10.53
CA TYR A 266 -22.92 30.84 -9.68
C TYR A 266 -21.71 31.10 -10.55
N HIS A 267 -21.60 32.33 -11.05
CA HIS A 267 -20.37 32.83 -11.62
C HIS A 267 -19.40 33.04 -10.44
N TYR A 268 -18.32 32.24 -10.36
CA TYR A 268 -17.25 32.44 -9.38
C TYR A 268 -16.07 33.16 -10.03
N PRO A 269 -16.05 34.51 -10.10
CA PRO A 269 -14.89 35.22 -10.63
C PRO A 269 -13.71 35.29 -9.65
N LYS A 270 -13.82 34.71 -8.44
CA LYS A 270 -12.74 34.67 -7.46
C LYS A 270 -12.78 33.36 -6.69
N PHE A 271 -11.76 32.52 -6.83
CA PHE A 271 -11.52 31.36 -5.97
C PHE A 271 -11.44 31.83 -4.52
N VAL A 272 -12.49 31.58 -3.74
CA VAL A 272 -12.44 31.77 -2.29
C VAL A 272 -11.73 30.55 -1.71
N SER A 273 -10.62 30.79 -1.02
CA SER A 273 -9.91 29.76 -0.26
C SER A 273 -10.86 29.18 0.79
N SER A 274 -11.33 27.95 0.58
CA SER A 274 -12.08 27.19 1.57
C SER A 274 -11.12 26.61 2.61
N GLY A 275 -10.60 27.47 3.47
CA GLY A 275 -10.13 27.03 4.78
C GLY A 275 -11.37 26.84 5.66
N HIS A 276 -11.73 25.59 5.95
CA HIS A 276 -11.97 25.09 7.30
C HIS A 276 -12.70 23.73 7.33
N ASP A 277 -12.19 22.89 8.24
CA ASP A 277 -12.86 21.83 9.00
C ASP A 277 -13.24 20.53 8.27
N CYS A 278 -12.23 19.68 8.04
CA CYS A 278 -12.44 18.23 8.01
C CYS A 278 -12.20 17.67 9.41
N LEU A 279 -13.29 17.32 10.08
CA LEU A 279 -13.30 16.46 11.26
C LEU A 279 -12.58 15.15 10.93
N HIS A 280 -11.76 14.72 11.88
CA HIS A 280 -11.09 13.42 11.93
C HIS A 280 -12.04 12.28 11.56
N GLU A 281 -11.84 11.69 10.38
CA GLU A 281 -12.24 10.32 10.12
C GLU A 281 -10.97 9.47 10.21
N SER A 282 -10.82 8.79 11.34
CA SER A 282 -9.73 7.86 11.58
C SER A 282 -9.83 6.75 10.54
N ALA A 283 -8.90 6.75 9.58
CA ALA A 283 -8.60 5.58 8.80
C ALA A 283 -7.96 4.54 9.72
N ASP A 284 -8.82 3.77 10.41
CA ASP A 284 -8.51 2.42 10.80
C ASP A 284 -8.09 1.70 9.51
N PHE A 285 -6.78 1.58 9.33
CA PHE A 285 -6.27 0.52 8.48
C PHE A 285 -6.85 -0.76 9.03
N PRO A 286 -7.54 -1.59 8.22
CA PRO A 286 -7.85 -2.92 8.67
C PRO A 286 -6.48 -3.58 8.92
N TYR A 287 -6.13 -3.73 10.19
CA TYR A 287 -5.43 -4.93 10.63
C TYR A 287 -6.22 -6.05 9.98
N SER A 288 -5.66 -6.59 8.90
CA SER A 288 -6.37 -7.43 7.95
C SER A 288 -7.05 -8.54 8.75
N LYS A 289 -8.39 -8.58 8.72
CA LYS A 289 -9.16 -9.71 9.27
C LYS A 289 -8.65 -11.04 8.71
N ASP A 290 -7.98 -11.02 7.56
CA ASP A 290 -7.36 -12.17 6.94
C ASP A 290 -6.17 -12.73 7.75
N GLU A 291 -5.52 -11.95 8.62
CA GLU A 291 -4.47 -12.47 9.53
C GLU A 291 -5.06 -13.27 10.71
N GLU A 292 -6.24 -12.88 11.21
CA GLU A 292 -7.00 -13.70 12.15
C GLU A 292 -7.68 -14.88 11.46
N GLU A 293 -8.26 -14.68 10.27
CA GLU A 293 -9.03 -15.71 9.58
C GLU A 293 -8.15 -16.87 9.11
N ILE A 294 -6.94 -16.61 8.59
CA ILE A 294 -5.97 -17.67 8.21
C ILE A 294 -5.43 -18.40 9.45
N CYS A 295 -5.21 -17.69 10.56
CA CYS A 295 -4.77 -18.30 11.82
C CYS A 295 -5.87 -19.20 12.40
N LEU A 296 -7.13 -18.75 12.39
CA LEU A 296 -8.28 -19.51 12.85
C LEU A 296 -8.57 -20.72 11.96
N ASP A 297 -8.39 -20.62 10.65
CA ASP A 297 -8.64 -21.73 9.73
C ASP A 297 -7.56 -22.82 9.80
N SER A 298 -6.31 -22.43 10.09
CA SER A 298 -5.22 -23.37 10.41
C SER A 298 -5.50 -24.06 11.76
N ILE A 299 -5.85 -23.30 12.80
CA ILE A 299 -6.22 -23.85 14.12
C ILE A 299 -7.43 -24.79 14.01
N ALA A 300 -8.46 -24.43 13.23
CA ALA A 300 -9.64 -25.26 13.01
C ALA A 300 -9.35 -26.54 12.22
N ARG A 301 -8.31 -26.56 11.37
CA ARG A 301 -7.81 -27.77 10.70
C ARG A 301 -7.03 -28.65 11.67
N THR A 302 -6.16 -28.07 12.49
CA THR A 302 -5.37 -28.80 13.49
C THR A 302 -6.25 -29.42 14.57
N LEU A 303 -7.30 -28.72 15.03
CA LEU A 303 -8.29 -29.26 15.98
C LEU A 303 -9.10 -30.42 15.37
N ARG A 304 -9.53 -30.30 14.10
CA ARG A 304 -10.24 -31.39 13.40
C ARG A 304 -9.37 -32.64 13.20
N GLN A 305 -8.06 -32.50 13.04
CA GLN A 305 -7.14 -33.63 12.87
C GLN A 305 -6.71 -34.27 14.21
N SER A 306 -6.83 -33.55 15.32
CA SER A 306 -6.43 -34.05 16.65
C SER A 306 -7.57 -34.73 17.44
N GLY A 307 -8.78 -34.80 16.88
CA GLY A 307 -9.91 -35.54 17.48
C GLY A 307 -10.44 -34.92 18.79
N LEU A 308 -10.22 -33.62 18.97
CA LEU A 308 -10.76 -32.80 20.05
C LEU A 308 -11.98 -32.00 19.58
#